data_AF-A0A640NZP0-F1
#
_entry.id   AF-A0A640NZP0-F1
#
_cell.length_a   1.000
_cell.length_b   1.000
_cell.length_c   1.000
_cell.angle_alpha   90.00
_cell.angle_beta   90.00
_cell.angle_gamma   90.00
#
_symmetry.space_group_name_H-M   'P 1'
#
loop_
_entity.id
_entity.type
_entity.pdbx_description
1 polymer ?
#
loop_
_entity_poly.entity_id
_entity_poly.type
_entity_poly.pdbx_seq_one_letter_code
_entity_poly.pdbx_strand_id
1 'polypeptide(L)'
;MLRTRYDERIRALEEELDRLTLRFTDLHPDVVETKALLQSLEDSRDKEIEAFLSADEGDQNQPLSELNREIKLEASRLESQIASLQVKETDLLRKISELESKVDLIPQIEAESSSLNREYGVTKQKYEELLSRRESADLSRRADVSAEDLQFRIIEPPLLPKRPSGPNRLIFYTAVLVIGFGSGIAVAFLISQLNPILIRPKQLLNVSDYPIWGTVTHLNIEQINKTNRTRLIVFLLSSGTILAMYGALVAAEIMNIDLFGGLL
;
A
#
# COMPACT_ATOMS: atom_id res chain seq x y z
N MET A 1 62.54 -19.63 72.56
CA MET A 1 61.55 -19.91 71.49
C MET A 1 62.35 -20.33 70.27
N LEU A 2 62.09 -21.52 69.72
CA LEU A 2 62.71 -21.96 68.47
C LEU A 2 62.21 -21.06 67.34
N ARG A 3 63.12 -20.52 66.53
CA ARG A 3 62.77 -19.69 65.37
C ARG A 3 62.89 -20.55 64.11
N THR A 4 61.78 -20.80 63.44
CA THR A 4 61.74 -21.57 62.19
C THR A 4 61.79 -20.63 60.98
N ARG A 5 62.11 -21.18 59.81
CA ARG A 5 62.07 -20.43 58.54
C ARG A 5 60.65 -20.03 58.11
N TYR A 6 59.63 -20.61 58.73
CA TYR A 6 58.23 -20.34 58.42
C TYR A 6 57.65 -19.18 59.23
N ASP A 7 58.26 -18.83 60.38
CA ASP A 7 57.71 -17.84 61.32
C ASP A 7 57.54 -16.43 60.70
N GLU A 8 58.45 -16.00 59.84
CA GLU A 8 58.34 -14.69 59.17
C GLU A 8 57.20 -14.66 58.15
N ARG A 9 56.96 -15.79 57.49
CA ARG A 9 55.94 -15.91 56.45
C ARG A 9 54.55 -16.13 57.04
N ILE A 10 54.47 -16.86 58.14
CA ILE A 10 53.26 -17.01 58.96
C ILE A 10 52.83 -15.63 59.46
N ARG A 11 53.74 -14.84 60.06
CA ARG A 11 53.42 -13.48 60.51
C ARG A 11 52.92 -12.56 59.39
N ALA A 12 53.55 -12.63 58.22
CA ALA A 12 53.11 -11.82 57.07
C ALA A 12 51.70 -12.22 56.57
N LEU A 13 51.36 -13.51 56.61
CA LEU A 13 50.03 -14.01 56.24
C LEU A 13 48.97 -13.73 57.32
N GLU A 14 49.34 -13.74 58.59
CA GLU A 14 48.47 -13.29 59.69
C GLU A 14 48.09 -11.81 59.52
N GLU A 15 49.07 -10.93 59.23
CA GLU A 15 48.83 -9.51 58.95
C GLU A 15 47.96 -9.30 57.70
N GLU A 16 48.14 -10.14 56.67
CA GLU A 16 47.32 -10.12 55.47
C GLU A 16 45.89 -10.60 55.71
N LEU A 17 45.72 -11.65 56.53
CA LEU A 17 44.41 -12.16 56.94
C LEU A 17 43.64 -11.11 57.77
N ASP A 18 44.31 -10.43 58.71
CA ASP A 18 43.73 -9.34 59.49
C ASP A 18 43.29 -8.18 58.58
N ARG A 19 44.10 -7.84 57.56
CA ARG A 19 43.72 -6.83 56.57
C ARG A 19 42.52 -7.25 55.72
N LEU A 20 42.44 -8.53 55.34
CA LEU A 20 41.34 -9.06 54.53
C LEU A 20 40.03 -9.17 55.33
N THR A 21 40.09 -9.61 56.59
CA THR A 21 38.92 -9.73 57.48
C THR A 21 38.33 -8.39 57.91
N LEU A 22 39.11 -7.30 57.89
CA LEU A 22 38.59 -5.94 58.04
C LEU A 22 37.70 -5.48 56.87
N ARG A 23 37.83 -6.11 55.70
CA ARG A 23 37.17 -5.69 54.44
C ARG A 23 36.19 -6.70 53.89
N PHE A 24 36.41 -7.98 54.16
CA PHE A 24 35.67 -9.10 53.61
C PHE A 24 35.15 -10.01 54.71
N THR A 25 34.07 -10.74 54.42
CA THR A 25 33.52 -11.75 55.33
C THR A 25 34.31 -13.06 55.23
N ASP A 26 34.19 -13.93 56.24
CA ASP A 26 34.88 -15.23 56.31
C ASP A 26 34.61 -16.17 55.12
N LEU A 27 33.62 -15.87 54.28
CA LEU A 27 33.23 -16.66 53.11
C LEU A 27 33.85 -16.15 51.79
N HIS A 28 34.63 -15.07 51.82
CA HIS A 28 35.27 -14.54 50.61
C HIS A 28 36.39 -15.47 50.12
N PRO A 29 36.51 -15.76 48.81
CA PRO A 29 37.52 -16.67 48.26
C PRO A 29 38.94 -16.37 48.76
N ASP A 30 39.32 -15.09 48.74
CA ASP A 30 40.66 -14.65 49.17
C ASP A 30 40.93 -14.90 50.67
N VAL A 31 39.91 -14.83 51.53
CA VAL A 31 40.05 -15.12 52.97
C VAL A 31 40.20 -16.63 53.18
N VAL A 32 39.43 -17.43 52.45
CA VAL A 32 39.51 -18.90 52.50
C VAL A 32 40.86 -19.40 51.99
N GLU A 33 41.36 -18.83 50.89
CA GLU A 33 42.67 -19.16 50.33
C GLU A 33 43.81 -18.79 51.28
N THR A 34 43.79 -17.57 51.84
CA THR A 34 44.82 -17.09 52.79
C THR A 34 44.83 -17.94 54.07
N LYS A 35 43.64 -18.30 54.58
CA LYS A 35 43.50 -19.17 55.76
C LYS A 35 43.99 -20.59 55.52
N ALA A 36 43.67 -21.17 54.36
CA ALA A 36 44.17 -22.49 53.98
C ALA A 36 45.70 -22.50 53.82
N LEU A 37 46.26 -21.43 53.24
CA LEU A 37 47.70 -21.27 53.10
C LEU A 37 48.39 -21.12 54.46
N LEU A 38 47.83 -20.32 55.37
CA LEU A 38 48.34 -20.17 56.74
C LEU A 38 48.37 -21.52 57.47
N GLN A 39 47.28 -22.27 57.44
CA GLN A 39 47.19 -23.60 58.05
C GLN A 39 48.25 -24.57 57.49
N SER A 40 48.46 -24.56 56.17
CA SER A 40 49.48 -25.41 55.54
C SER A 40 50.91 -25.08 55.99
N LEU A 41 51.19 -23.81 56.30
CA LEU A 41 52.49 -23.35 56.77
C LEU A 41 52.69 -23.63 58.26
N GLU A 42 51.64 -23.52 59.08
CA GLU A 42 51.66 -23.95 60.48
C GLU A 42 51.91 -25.45 60.60
N ASP A 43 51.21 -26.27 59.81
CA ASP A 43 51.43 -27.72 59.76
C ASP A 43 52.88 -28.07 59.34
N SER A 44 53.46 -27.28 58.43
CA SER A 44 54.84 -27.45 57.99
C SER A 44 55.85 -27.04 59.07
N ARG A 45 55.54 -25.98 59.82
CA ARG A 45 56.33 -25.51 60.96
C ARG A 45 56.32 -26.52 62.09
N ASP A 46 55.17 -27.09 62.41
CA ASP A 46 55.04 -28.09 63.47
C ASP A 46 55.76 -29.39 63.12
N LYS A 47 55.71 -29.84 61.85
CA LYS A 47 56.53 -30.96 61.37
C LYS A 47 58.03 -30.68 61.48
N GLU A 48 58.47 -29.44 61.23
CA GLU A 48 59.88 -29.05 61.38
C GLU A 48 60.29 -29.02 62.86
N ILE A 49 59.42 -28.56 63.76
CA ILE A 49 59.66 -28.58 65.20
C ILE A 49 59.65 -30.01 65.75
N GLU A 50 58.72 -30.87 65.33
CA GLU A 50 58.69 -32.29 65.67
C GLU A 50 59.93 -33.02 65.15
N ALA A 51 60.37 -32.73 63.92
CA ALA A 51 61.61 -33.26 63.36
C ALA A 51 62.85 -32.78 64.14
N PHE A 52 62.84 -31.55 64.65
CA PHE A 52 63.92 -31.01 65.48
C PHE A 52 63.92 -31.62 66.90
N LEU A 53 62.76 -31.87 67.49
CA LEU A 53 62.60 -32.51 68.81
C LEU A 53 62.90 -34.02 68.77
N SER A 54 62.67 -34.67 67.64
CA SER A 54 62.99 -36.09 67.42
C SER A 54 64.44 -36.33 66.96
N ALA A 55 65.21 -35.26 66.70
CA ALA A 55 66.62 -35.33 66.32
C ALA A 55 67.61 -35.27 67.51
N ASP A 56 67.13 -35.24 68.77
CA ASP A 56 67.99 -35.22 69.98
C ASP A 56 68.41 -36.62 70.47
N GLU A 57 68.02 -37.69 69.78
CA GLU A 57 68.57 -39.05 69.96
C GLU A 57 69.10 -39.59 68.63
N GLY A 58 70.41 -39.45 68.39
CA GLY A 58 71.09 -40.23 67.34
C GLY A 58 72.23 -39.52 66.62
N ASP A 59 73.37 -39.37 67.29
CA ASP A 59 74.67 -39.16 66.64
C ASP A 59 75.10 -40.44 65.88
N GLN A 60 75.49 -40.32 64.60
CA GLN A 60 76.80 -40.80 64.09
C GLN A 60 76.96 -40.67 62.56
N ASN A 61 78.00 -39.92 62.19
CA ASN A 61 78.77 -39.84 60.94
C ASN A 61 78.66 -40.99 59.92
N GLN A 62 78.57 -40.64 58.62
CA GLN A 62 79.33 -41.30 57.53
C GLN A 62 79.68 -40.33 56.36
N PRO A 63 80.92 -40.37 55.82
CA PRO A 63 81.37 -39.55 54.68
C PRO A 63 80.98 -40.13 53.30
N LEU A 64 79.98 -41.01 53.22
CA LEU A 64 79.36 -41.46 51.95
C LEU A 64 78.14 -40.58 51.55
N SER A 65 77.88 -39.52 52.31
CA SER A 65 76.73 -38.62 52.14
C SER A 65 76.94 -37.58 51.05
N GLU A 66 78.18 -37.10 50.81
CA GLU A 66 78.42 -36.04 49.81
C GLU A 66 78.19 -36.51 48.36
N LEU A 67 78.74 -37.67 47.95
CA LEU A 67 78.56 -38.18 46.59
C LEU A 67 77.10 -38.58 46.31
N ASN A 68 76.42 -39.22 47.27
CA ASN A 68 74.99 -39.54 47.16
C ASN A 68 74.11 -38.29 47.16
N ARG A 69 74.54 -37.21 47.84
CA ARG A 69 73.85 -35.92 47.83
C ARG A 69 74.06 -35.19 46.50
N GLU A 70 75.25 -35.27 45.90
CA GLU A 70 75.53 -34.73 44.57
C GLU A 70 74.76 -35.46 43.46
N ILE A 71 74.72 -36.81 43.49
CA ILE A 71 73.90 -37.61 42.57
C ILE A 71 72.41 -37.30 42.74
N LYS A 72 71.91 -37.15 43.97
CA LYS A 72 70.52 -36.73 44.22
C LYS A 72 70.22 -35.32 43.73
N LEU A 73 71.17 -34.40 43.86
CA LEU A 73 71.04 -33.03 43.36
C LEU A 73 70.98 -33.00 41.82
N GLU A 74 71.86 -33.74 41.14
CA GLU A 74 71.83 -33.88 39.68
C GLU A 74 70.55 -34.58 39.20
N ALA A 75 70.11 -35.66 39.88
CA ALA A 75 68.84 -36.32 39.57
C ALA A 75 67.65 -35.36 39.71
N SER A 76 67.58 -34.59 40.80
CA SER A 76 66.51 -33.58 41.00
C SER A 76 66.57 -32.45 39.97
N ARG A 77 67.78 -32.08 39.52
CA ARG A 77 67.99 -31.06 38.49
C ARG A 77 67.50 -31.54 37.12
N LEU A 78 67.85 -32.77 36.74
CA LEU A 78 67.36 -33.43 35.52
C LEU A 78 65.84 -33.62 35.57
N GLU A 79 65.28 -34.03 36.71
CA GLU A 79 63.85 -34.20 36.90
C GLU A 79 63.08 -32.87 36.80
N SER A 80 63.62 -31.78 37.37
CA SER A 80 63.10 -30.42 37.17
C SER A 80 63.19 -29.98 35.70
N GLN A 81 64.25 -30.39 35.00
CA GLN A 81 64.43 -30.08 33.58
C GLN A 81 63.43 -30.83 32.71
N ILE A 82 63.15 -32.11 33.01
CA ILE A 82 62.10 -32.91 32.37
C ILE A 82 60.73 -32.28 32.62
N ALA A 83 60.41 -31.92 33.87
CA ALA A 83 59.15 -31.26 34.21
C ALA A 83 59.00 -29.92 33.45
N SER A 84 60.07 -29.11 33.37
CA SER A 84 60.05 -27.85 32.60
C SER A 84 59.83 -28.09 31.09
N LEU A 85 60.45 -29.13 30.54
CA LEU A 85 60.28 -29.49 29.12
C LEU A 85 58.86 -30.00 28.84
N GLN A 86 58.26 -30.79 29.74
CA GLN A 86 56.87 -31.23 29.62
C GLN A 86 55.89 -30.06 29.66
N VAL A 87 56.10 -29.09 30.57
CA VAL A 87 55.30 -27.86 30.59
C VAL A 87 55.44 -27.10 29.27
N LYS A 88 56.65 -26.95 28.73
CA LYS A 88 56.87 -26.33 27.42
C LYS A 88 56.18 -27.09 26.28
N GLU A 89 56.24 -28.42 26.29
CA GLU A 89 55.57 -29.25 25.29
C GLU A 89 54.06 -29.03 25.32
N THR A 90 53.44 -29.09 26.50
CA THR A 90 52.00 -28.87 26.64
C THR A 90 51.58 -27.44 26.25
N ASP A 91 52.39 -26.43 26.57
CA ASP A 91 52.17 -25.05 26.12
C ASP A 91 52.26 -24.91 24.60
N LEU A 92 53.25 -25.54 23.97
CA LEU A 92 53.42 -25.54 22.51
C LEU A 92 52.27 -26.28 21.83
N LEU A 93 51.84 -27.44 22.33
CA LEU A 93 50.68 -28.16 21.81
C LEU A 93 49.40 -27.32 21.93
N ARG A 94 49.21 -26.61 23.05
CA ARG A 94 48.09 -25.68 23.21
C ARG A 94 48.16 -24.53 22.20
N LYS A 95 49.35 -23.98 21.97
CA LYS A 95 49.60 -22.92 20.99
C LYS A 95 49.32 -23.40 19.56
N ILE A 96 49.72 -24.62 19.23
CA ILE A 96 49.47 -25.25 17.93
C ILE A 96 47.96 -25.40 17.72
N SER A 97 47.24 -25.95 18.70
CA SER A 97 45.78 -26.10 18.61
C SER A 97 45.06 -24.74 18.48
N GLU A 98 45.51 -23.71 19.20
CA GLU A 98 44.99 -22.35 19.06
C GLU A 98 45.25 -21.80 17.64
N LEU A 99 46.43 -22.03 17.07
CA LEU A 99 46.77 -21.58 15.72
C LEU A 99 46.01 -22.36 14.63
N GLU A 100 45.85 -23.68 14.78
CA GLU A 100 45.07 -24.51 13.87
C GLU A 100 43.61 -24.04 13.83
N SER A 101 43.00 -23.80 15.00
CA SER A 101 41.64 -23.26 15.05
C SER A 101 41.52 -21.89 14.36
N LYS A 102 42.54 -21.04 14.44
CA LYS A 102 42.55 -19.74 13.74
C LYS A 102 42.70 -19.91 12.23
N VAL A 103 43.51 -20.86 11.78
CA VAL A 103 43.68 -21.17 10.35
C VAL A 103 42.37 -21.67 9.76
N ASP A 104 41.61 -22.50 10.48
CA ASP A 104 40.31 -23.00 10.04
C ASP A 104 39.24 -21.90 9.92
N LEU A 105 39.39 -20.79 10.65
CA LEU A 105 38.50 -19.64 10.57
C LEU A 105 38.78 -18.75 9.35
N ILE A 106 40.00 -18.75 8.80
CA ILE A 106 40.38 -17.88 7.67
C ILE A 106 39.48 -18.13 6.44
N PRO A 107 39.25 -19.38 5.98
CA PRO A 107 38.36 -19.65 4.85
C PRO A 107 36.92 -19.20 5.10
N GLN A 108 36.43 -19.30 6.34
CA GLN A 108 35.07 -18.89 6.70
C GLN A 108 34.93 -17.36 6.62
N ILE A 109 35.90 -16.63 7.18
CA ILE A 109 35.94 -15.17 7.11
C ILE A 109 36.05 -14.69 5.66
N GLU A 110 36.89 -15.33 4.84
CA GLU A 110 37.03 -15.00 3.42
C GLU A 110 35.73 -15.26 2.64
N ALA A 111 35.06 -16.38 2.91
CA ALA A 111 33.78 -16.70 2.30
C ALA A 111 32.68 -15.69 2.70
N GLU A 112 32.63 -15.30 3.97
CA GLU A 112 31.70 -14.29 4.49
C GLU A 112 31.97 -12.92 3.87
N SER A 113 33.23 -12.47 3.86
CA SER A 113 33.67 -11.22 3.23
C SER A 113 33.31 -11.18 1.74
N SER A 114 33.58 -12.27 1.02
CA SER A 114 33.23 -12.40 -0.40
C SER A 114 31.72 -12.34 -0.63
N SER A 115 30.94 -13.03 0.21
CA SER A 115 29.48 -12.99 0.14
C SER A 115 28.93 -11.59 0.40
N LEU A 116 29.44 -10.91 1.45
CA LEU A 116 29.03 -9.56 1.81
C LEU A 116 29.37 -8.55 0.71
N ASN A 117 30.55 -8.66 0.11
CA ASN A 117 30.97 -7.79 -1.00
C ASN A 117 30.08 -7.99 -2.24
N ARG A 118 29.74 -9.24 -2.56
CA ARG A 118 28.80 -9.56 -3.65
C ARG A 118 27.40 -9.01 -3.38
N GLU A 119 26.88 -9.21 -2.17
CA GLU A 119 25.56 -8.74 -1.77
C GLU A 119 25.48 -7.21 -1.76
N TYR A 120 26.53 -6.54 -1.27
CA TYR A 120 26.68 -5.09 -1.35
C TYR A 120 26.66 -4.62 -2.81
N GLY A 121 27.41 -5.28 -3.70
CA GLY A 121 27.42 -4.97 -5.13
C GLY A 121 26.03 -5.06 -5.78
N VAL A 122 25.30 -6.15 -5.52
CA VAL A 122 23.92 -6.34 -6.02
C VAL A 122 22.98 -5.28 -5.46
N THR A 123 23.09 -4.97 -4.16
CA THR A 123 22.23 -3.97 -3.50
C THR A 123 22.49 -2.58 -4.04
N LYS A 124 23.76 -2.20 -4.23
CA LYS A 124 24.16 -0.94 -4.84
C LYS A 124 23.63 -0.82 -6.27
N GLN A 125 23.79 -1.86 -7.10
CA GLN A 125 23.27 -1.85 -8.47
C GLN A 125 21.74 -1.68 -8.52
N LYS A 126 20.99 -2.39 -7.68
CA LYS A 126 19.53 -2.22 -7.57
C LYS A 126 19.15 -0.82 -7.13
N TYR A 127 19.88 -0.25 -6.16
CA TYR A 127 19.67 1.11 -5.70
C TYR A 127 19.88 2.13 -6.83
N GLU A 128 20.98 2.01 -7.58
CA GLU A 128 21.29 2.88 -8.73
C GLU A 128 20.23 2.75 -9.83
N GLU A 129 19.75 1.54 -10.12
CA GLU A 129 18.66 1.32 -11.08
C GLU A 129 17.35 1.99 -10.63
N LEU A 130 16.96 1.82 -9.36
CA LEU A 130 15.77 2.45 -8.80
C LEU A 130 15.88 3.98 -8.77
N LEU A 131 17.07 4.50 -8.48
CA LEU A 131 17.35 5.94 -8.52
C LEU A 131 17.18 6.48 -9.94
N SER A 132 17.79 5.83 -10.92
CA SER A 132 17.68 6.22 -12.34
C SER A 132 16.23 6.17 -12.84
N ARG A 133 15.47 5.13 -12.48
CA ARG A 133 14.03 5.03 -12.81
C ARG A 133 13.22 6.15 -12.16
N ARG A 134 13.50 6.50 -10.91
CA ARG A 134 12.85 7.61 -10.22
C ARG A 134 13.13 8.94 -10.91
N GLU A 135 14.39 9.22 -11.25
CA GLU A 135 14.76 10.45 -11.96
C GLU A 135 14.11 10.52 -13.34
N SER A 136 14.08 9.41 -14.07
CA SER A 136 13.41 9.32 -15.37
C SER A 136 11.90 9.58 -15.26
N ALA A 137 11.24 9.03 -14.22
CA ALA A 137 9.84 9.28 -13.96
C ALA A 137 9.55 10.72 -13.54
N ASP A 138 10.44 11.34 -12.76
CA ASP A 138 10.34 12.77 -12.40
C ASP A 138 10.51 13.67 -13.62
N LEU A 139 11.48 13.36 -14.49
CA LEU A 139 11.69 14.06 -15.75
C LEU A 139 10.47 13.92 -16.67
N SER A 140 9.93 12.71 -16.81
CA SER A 140 8.72 12.46 -17.60
C SER A 140 7.52 13.23 -17.05
N ARG A 141 7.36 13.29 -15.72
CA ARG A 141 6.29 14.09 -15.09
C ARG A 141 6.45 15.57 -15.37
N ARG A 142 7.67 16.12 -15.27
CA ARG A 142 7.95 17.53 -15.62
C ARG A 142 7.72 17.79 -17.10
N ALA A 143 8.06 16.83 -17.97
CA ALA A 143 7.81 16.90 -19.39
C ALA A 143 6.31 16.90 -19.69
N ASP A 144 5.51 16.03 -19.05
CA ASP A 144 4.06 16.03 -19.19
C ASP A 144 3.44 17.34 -18.70
N VAL A 145 3.84 17.85 -17.53
CA VAL A 145 3.37 19.17 -17.04
C VAL A 145 3.75 20.30 -17.99
N SER A 146 4.91 20.21 -18.65
CA SER A 146 5.35 21.18 -19.66
C SER A 146 4.65 20.98 -21.02
N ALA A 147 4.30 19.74 -21.35
CA ALA A 147 3.60 19.35 -22.57
C ALA A 147 2.09 19.58 -22.47
N GLU A 148 1.54 19.69 -21.27
CA GLU A 148 0.16 20.11 -21.01
C GLU A 148 -0.05 21.61 -21.29
N ASP A 149 1.01 22.37 -21.58
CA ASP A 149 0.95 23.53 -22.47
C ASP A 149 0.80 23.08 -23.94
N LEU A 150 -0.13 22.14 -24.17
CA LEU A 150 -0.74 21.90 -25.46
C LEU A 150 -1.41 23.22 -25.82
N GLN A 151 -0.66 24.09 -26.48
CA GLN A 151 -1.16 25.29 -27.11
C GLN A 151 -2.15 24.80 -28.16
N PHE A 152 -3.42 24.66 -27.76
CA PHE A 152 -4.53 24.37 -28.65
C PHE A 152 -4.61 25.54 -29.61
N ARG A 153 -3.91 25.40 -30.74
CA ARG A 153 -4.01 26.34 -31.84
C ARG A 153 -5.38 26.11 -32.44
N ILE A 154 -6.31 26.99 -32.10
CA ILE A 154 -7.63 27.02 -32.71
C ILE A 154 -7.41 27.33 -34.20
N ILE A 155 -7.37 26.29 -35.03
CA ILE A 155 -7.27 26.43 -36.49
C ILE A 155 -8.58 27.01 -37.03
N GLU A 156 -9.70 26.56 -36.47
CA GLU A 156 -11.03 27.05 -36.83
C GLU A 156 -11.92 27.12 -35.57
N PRO A 157 -12.44 28.30 -35.21
CA PRO A 157 -13.31 28.45 -34.05
C PRO A 157 -14.67 27.79 -34.29
N PRO A 158 -15.39 27.40 -33.22
CA PRO A 158 -16.73 26.84 -33.35
C PRO A 158 -17.66 27.86 -34.01
N LEU A 159 -18.24 27.48 -35.14
CA LEU A 159 -19.21 28.32 -35.85
C LEU A 159 -20.61 28.09 -35.28
N LEU A 160 -21.33 29.18 -35.05
CA LEU A 160 -22.76 29.12 -34.78
C LEU A 160 -23.48 28.53 -36.01
N PRO A 161 -24.35 27.53 -35.84
CA PRO A 161 -25.02 26.91 -36.98
C PRO A 161 -25.91 27.94 -37.68
N LYS A 162 -25.66 28.15 -38.98
CA LYS A 162 -26.45 29.07 -39.82
C LYS A 162 -27.87 28.57 -40.11
N ARG A 163 -28.19 27.33 -39.74
CA ARG A 163 -29.50 26.72 -39.94
C ARG A 163 -29.91 25.96 -38.68
N PRO A 164 -31.19 26.05 -38.25
CA PRO A 164 -31.68 25.27 -37.14
C PRO A 164 -31.57 23.77 -37.45
N SER A 165 -31.17 22.98 -36.46
CA SER A 165 -31.08 21.51 -36.55
C SER A 165 -32.42 20.80 -36.30
N GLY A 166 -33.48 21.56 -35.98
CA GLY A 166 -34.82 21.04 -35.74
C GLY A 166 -35.51 20.52 -37.01
N PRO A 167 -36.66 19.82 -36.88
CA PRO A 167 -37.40 19.28 -38.02
C PRO A 167 -37.82 20.40 -38.97
N ASN A 168 -37.86 20.09 -40.28
CA ASN A 168 -38.26 21.04 -41.32
C ASN A 168 -39.63 21.67 -41.01
N ARG A 169 -39.65 22.93 -40.59
CA ARG A 169 -40.84 23.65 -40.11
C ARG A 169 -41.99 23.64 -41.12
N LEU A 170 -41.68 23.71 -42.41
CA LEU A 170 -42.66 23.64 -43.51
C LEU A 170 -43.39 22.28 -43.57
N ILE A 171 -42.67 21.17 -43.36
CA ILE A 171 -43.28 19.83 -43.30
C ILE A 171 -44.18 19.72 -42.07
N PHE A 172 -43.78 20.32 -40.95
CA PHE A 172 -44.58 20.30 -39.73
C PHE A 172 -45.90 21.08 -39.88
N TYR A 173 -45.86 22.30 -40.44
CA TYR A 173 -47.08 23.10 -40.66
C TYR A 173 -48.06 22.42 -41.61
N THR A 174 -47.55 21.82 -42.70
CA THR A 174 -48.40 21.07 -43.65
C THR A 174 -49.00 19.82 -43.01
N ALA A 175 -48.22 19.07 -42.22
CA ALA A 175 -48.71 17.90 -41.51
C ALA A 175 -49.83 18.24 -40.52
N VAL A 176 -49.66 19.30 -39.72
CA VAL A 176 -50.68 19.75 -38.76
C VAL A 176 -51.95 20.22 -39.48
N LEU A 177 -51.83 20.93 -40.60
CA LEU A 177 -52.98 21.34 -41.40
C LEU A 177 -53.79 20.14 -41.90
N VAL A 178 -53.11 19.15 -42.49
CA VAL A 178 -53.75 17.94 -43.01
C VAL A 178 -54.40 17.12 -41.90
N ILE A 179 -53.72 16.94 -40.77
CA ILE A 179 -54.26 16.22 -39.61
C ILE A 179 -55.45 16.98 -39.01
N GLY A 180 -55.39 18.31 -38.91
CA GLY A 180 -56.47 19.14 -38.38
C GLY A 180 -57.74 19.04 -39.22
N PHE A 181 -57.63 19.23 -40.55
CA PHE A 181 -58.76 19.06 -41.46
C PHE A 181 -59.26 17.61 -41.50
N GLY A 182 -58.34 16.63 -41.53
CA GLY A 182 -58.68 15.22 -41.50
C GLY A 182 -59.45 14.82 -40.24
N SER A 183 -59.01 15.29 -39.08
CA SER A 183 -59.70 15.09 -37.80
C SER A 183 -61.07 15.75 -37.78
N GLY A 184 -61.19 16.98 -38.29
CA GLY A 184 -62.48 17.67 -38.42
C GLY A 184 -63.49 16.90 -39.28
N ILE A 185 -63.06 16.39 -40.43
CA ILE A 185 -63.91 15.54 -41.31
C ILE A 185 -64.26 14.23 -40.61
N ALA A 186 -63.28 13.58 -39.95
CA ALA A 186 -63.51 12.34 -39.23
C ALA A 186 -64.55 12.52 -38.12
N VAL A 187 -64.44 13.57 -37.31
CA VAL A 187 -65.40 13.89 -36.25
C VAL A 187 -66.78 14.20 -36.84
N ALA A 188 -66.87 15.00 -37.91
CA ALA A 188 -68.13 15.28 -38.58
C ALA A 188 -68.79 14.00 -39.13
N PHE A 189 -67.99 13.09 -39.69
CA PHE A 189 -68.45 11.78 -40.16
C PHE A 189 -68.97 10.90 -39.01
N LEU A 190 -68.23 10.81 -37.90
CA LEU A 190 -68.69 10.07 -36.71
C LEU A 190 -70.01 10.63 -36.17
N ILE A 191 -70.13 11.95 -36.04
CA ILE A 191 -71.36 12.61 -35.57
C ILE A 191 -72.51 12.34 -36.54
N SER A 192 -72.26 12.37 -37.85
CA SER A 192 -73.26 12.05 -38.88
C SER A 192 -73.71 10.60 -38.81
N GLN A 193 -72.84 9.67 -38.43
CA GLN A 193 -73.18 8.25 -38.30
C GLN A 193 -73.99 7.98 -37.02
N LEU A 194 -73.70 8.70 -35.93
CA LEU A 194 -74.41 8.56 -34.65
C LEU A 194 -75.79 9.21 -34.65
N ASN A 195 -76.01 10.23 -35.49
CA ASN A 195 -77.31 10.88 -35.68
C ASN A 195 -77.85 10.62 -37.10
N PRO A 196 -78.51 9.48 -37.36
CA PRO A 196 -79.11 9.21 -38.66
C PRO A 196 -80.30 10.16 -38.90
N ILE A 197 -80.03 11.32 -39.48
CA ILE A 197 -81.06 12.27 -39.93
C ILE A 197 -81.44 11.86 -41.35
N LEU A 198 -82.69 11.43 -41.55
CA LEU A 198 -83.24 11.08 -42.86
C LEU A 198 -83.59 12.37 -43.61
N ILE A 199 -82.64 12.88 -44.41
CA ILE A 199 -82.76 14.16 -45.11
C ILE A 199 -83.55 14.01 -46.41
N ARG A 200 -83.50 12.83 -47.05
CA ARG A 200 -84.16 12.59 -48.34
C ARG A 200 -85.33 11.61 -48.22
N PRO A 201 -86.45 11.86 -48.92
CA PRO A 201 -87.57 10.92 -48.98
C PRO A 201 -87.14 9.53 -49.47
N LYS A 202 -86.19 9.48 -50.41
CA LYS A 202 -85.64 8.21 -50.92
C LYS A 202 -84.91 7.38 -49.85
N GLN A 203 -84.36 8.01 -48.80
CA GLN A 203 -83.73 7.29 -47.69
C GLN A 203 -84.78 6.61 -46.80
N LEU A 204 -85.96 7.20 -46.64
CA LEU A 204 -87.09 6.57 -45.94
C LEU A 204 -87.62 5.34 -46.68
N LEU A 205 -87.68 5.38 -48.02
CA LEU A 205 -88.12 4.25 -48.85
C LEU A 205 -87.23 3.01 -48.72
N ASN A 206 -85.94 3.19 -48.41
CA ASN A 206 -84.99 2.09 -48.25
C ASN A 206 -85.03 1.46 -46.84
N VAL A 207 -85.65 2.13 -45.87
CA VAL A 207 -85.71 1.71 -44.46
C VAL A 207 -87.13 1.30 -44.05
N SER A 208 -88.14 1.72 -44.84
CA SER A 208 -89.57 1.52 -44.56
C SER A 208 -90.29 1.02 -45.81
N ASP A 209 -91.13 0.00 -45.67
CA ASP A 209 -91.94 -0.59 -46.75
C ASP A 209 -93.17 0.25 -47.16
N TYR A 210 -93.32 1.47 -46.61
CA TYR A 210 -94.45 2.35 -46.92
C TYR A 210 -94.14 3.31 -48.09
N PRO A 211 -94.99 3.38 -49.14
CA PRO A 211 -94.81 4.31 -50.25
C PRO A 211 -95.04 5.76 -49.78
N ILE A 212 -94.17 6.68 -50.22
CA ILE A 212 -94.26 8.12 -49.89
C ILE A 212 -95.13 8.81 -50.94
N TRP A 213 -96.30 9.32 -50.54
CA TRP A 213 -97.29 9.93 -51.43
C TRP A 213 -97.04 11.42 -51.71
N GLY A 214 -96.16 12.05 -50.94
CA GLY A 214 -95.79 13.47 -51.12
C GLY A 214 -94.86 13.96 -50.02
N THR A 215 -94.23 15.11 -50.25
CA THR A 215 -93.36 15.79 -49.28
C THR A 215 -93.97 17.12 -48.89
N VAL A 216 -94.09 17.38 -47.58
CA VAL A 216 -94.53 18.69 -47.09
C VAL A 216 -93.30 19.59 -46.94
N THR A 217 -93.27 20.69 -47.66
CA THR A 217 -92.20 21.70 -47.52
C THR A 217 -92.38 22.46 -46.20
N HIS A 218 -91.29 22.70 -45.48
CA HIS A 218 -91.34 23.56 -44.30
C HIS A 218 -91.85 24.96 -44.67
N LEU A 219 -92.89 25.43 -43.97
CA LEU A 219 -93.50 26.76 -44.19
C LEU A 219 -92.52 27.93 -43.91
N ASN A 220 -91.48 27.70 -43.10
CA ASN A 220 -90.46 28.70 -42.73
C ASN A 220 -89.14 28.52 -43.50
N ILE A 221 -89.21 28.35 -44.83
CA ILE A 221 -88.02 28.16 -45.68
C ILE A 221 -87.01 29.31 -45.58
N GLU A 222 -87.48 30.55 -45.41
CA GLU A 222 -86.62 31.74 -45.34
C GLU A 222 -85.78 31.78 -44.06
N GLN A 223 -86.35 31.37 -42.92
CA GLN A 223 -85.63 31.30 -41.64
C GLN A 223 -84.57 30.19 -41.64
N ILE A 224 -84.89 29.03 -42.24
CA ILE A 224 -83.95 27.90 -42.38
C ILE A 224 -82.79 28.29 -43.33
N ASN A 225 -83.10 28.97 -44.44
CA ASN A 225 -82.06 29.45 -45.34
C ASN A 225 -81.18 30.52 -44.68
N LYS A 226 -81.74 31.40 -43.84
CA LYS A 226 -80.96 32.40 -43.11
C LYS A 226 -79.99 31.75 -42.12
N THR A 227 -80.43 30.75 -41.33
CA THR A 227 -79.56 30.04 -40.37
C THR A 227 -78.52 29.15 -41.06
N ASN A 228 -78.87 28.51 -42.18
CA ASN A 228 -77.90 27.75 -42.97
C ASN A 228 -76.86 28.66 -43.63
N ARG A 229 -77.27 29.83 -44.14
CA ARG A 229 -76.33 30.83 -44.67
C ARG A 229 -75.38 31.36 -43.60
N THR A 230 -75.85 31.65 -42.39
CA THR A 230 -74.96 32.08 -41.30
C THR A 230 -74.01 30.96 -40.89
N ARG A 231 -74.46 29.71 -40.79
CA ARG A 231 -73.58 28.55 -40.52
C ARG A 231 -72.52 28.36 -41.61
N LEU A 232 -72.90 28.50 -42.88
CA LEU A 232 -71.95 28.42 -44.01
C LEU A 232 -70.93 29.55 -43.95
N ILE A 233 -71.36 30.78 -43.66
CA ILE A 233 -70.45 31.92 -43.50
C ILE A 233 -69.49 31.71 -42.33
N VAL A 234 -69.98 31.22 -41.18
CA VAL A 234 -69.12 30.91 -40.02
C VAL A 234 -68.13 29.79 -40.35
N PHE A 235 -68.55 28.76 -41.07
CA PHE A 235 -67.66 27.69 -41.55
C PHE A 235 -66.60 28.22 -42.52
N LEU A 236 -66.99 29.05 -43.49
CA LEU A 236 -66.06 29.67 -44.44
C LEU A 236 -65.08 30.63 -43.75
N LEU A 237 -65.54 31.42 -42.79
CA LEU A 237 -64.68 32.31 -42.02
C LEU A 237 -63.69 31.53 -41.16
N SER A 238 -64.14 30.51 -40.43
CA SER A 238 -63.25 29.69 -39.58
C SER A 238 -62.21 28.92 -40.41
N SER A 239 -62.62 28.28 -41.50
CA SER A 239 -61.70 27.63 -42.43
C SER A 239 -60.75 28.64 -43.08
N GLY A 240 -61.22 29.84 -43.42
CA GLY A 240 -60.43 30.92 -43.97
C GLY A 240 -59.35 31.42 -43.00
N THR A 241 -59.70 31.59 -41.71
CA THR A 241 -58.75 31.98 -40.67
C THR A 241 -57.63 30.96 -40.50
N ILE A 242 -57.94 29.66 -40.54
CA ILE A 242 -56.94 28.58 -40.44
C ILE A 242 -55.97 28.63 -41.63
N LEU A 243 -56.49 28.79 -42.86
CA LEU A 243 -55.66 28.90 -44.06
C LEU A 243 -54.82 30.19 -44.06
N ALA A 244 -55.38 31.31 -43.60
CA ALA A 244 -54.65 32.57 -43.47
C ALA A 244 -53.51 32.46 -42.44
N MET A 245 -53.76 31.80 -41.30
CA MET A 245 -52.75 31.55 -40.28
C MET A 245 -51.62 30.65 -40.80
N TYR A 246 -51.96 29.58 -41.53
CA TYR A 246 -50.97 28.73 -42.20
C TYR A 246 -50.13 29.52 -43.21
N GLY A 247 -50.77 30.33 -44.06
CA GLY A 247 -50.08 31.19 -45.04
C GLY A 247 -49.15 32.20 -44.37
N ALA A 248 -49.58 32.81 -43.28
CA ALA A 248 -48.75 33.73 -42.49
C ALA A 248 -47.52 33.04 -41.89
N LEU A 249 -47.67 31.83 -41.36
CA LEU A 249 -46.54 31.05 -40.81
C LEU A 249 -45.54 30.63 -41.89
N VAL A 250 -46.03 30.17 -43.05
CA VAL A 250 -45.15 29.82 -44.19
C VAL A 250 -44.42 31.06 -44.73
N ALA A 251 -45.12 32.20 -44.83
CA ALA A 251 -44.51 33.46 -45.26
C ALA A 251 -43.45 33.96 -44.26
N ALA A 252 -43.71 33.84 -42.95
CA ALA A 252 -42.75 34.21 -41.91
C ALA A 252 -41.47 33.36 -41.97
N GLU A 253 -41.61 32.07 -42.24
CA GLU A 253 -40.47 31.15 -42.40
C GLU A 253 -39.65 31.48 -43.66
N ILE A 254 -40.30 31.79 -44.79
CA ILE A 254 -39.60 32.21 -46.03
C ILE A 254 -38.85 33.53 -45.83
N MET A 255 -39.43 34.47 -45.07
CA MET A 255 -38.80 35.74 -44.73
C MET A 255 -37.71 35.64 -43.65
N ASN A 256 -37.43 34.43 -43.14
CA ASN A 256 -36.42 34.15 -42.13
C ASN A 256 -36.57 35.03 -40.87
N ILE A 257 -37.82 35.34 -40.51
CA ILE A 257 -38.16 36.12 -39.31
C ILE A 257 -38.21 35.14 -38.14
N ASP A 258 -37.20 35.17 -37.28
CA ASP A 258 -37.18 34.38 -36.04
C ASP A 258 -38.19 34.95 -35.03
N LEU A 259 -39.47 34.56 -35.17
CA LEU A 259 -40.54 34.85 -34.21
C LEU A 259 -40.26 34.28 -32.80
N PHE A 260 -39.39 33.28 -32.70
CA PHE A 260 -39.03 32.60 -31.44
C PHE A 260 -37.62 32.90 -30.95
N GLY A 261 -36.80 33.64 -31.70
CA GLY A 261 -35.41 33.95 -31.33
C GLY A 261 -35.26 34.97 -30.19
N GLY A 262 -36.37 35.59 -29.75
CA GLY A 262 -36.38 36.57 -28.66
C GLY A 262 -36.98 36.08 -27.34
N LEU A 263 -37.38 34.81 -27.23
CA LEU A 263 -38.10 34.26 -26.05
C LEU A 263 -37.37 33.09 -25.37
N LEU A 264 -36.12 32.82 -25.75
CA LEU A 264 -35.20 31.89 -25.10
C LEU A 264 -33.78 32.47 -25.17
#